data_AF-A0A2V6GV06-F1
#
_entry.id   AF-A0A2V6GV06-F1
#
_cell.length_a   1.000
_cell.length_b   1.000
_cell.length_c   1.000
_cell.angle_alpha   90.00
_cell.angle_beta   90.00
_cell.angle_gamma   90.00
#
_symmetry.space_group_name_H-M   'P 1'
#
loop_
_entity.id
_entity.type
_entity.pdbx_description
1 polymer ?
#
loop_
_entity_poly.entity_id
_entity_poly.type
_entity_poly.pdbx_seq_one_letter_code
_entity_poly.pdbx_strand_id
1 'polypeptide(L)'
;MAVTGPGLDDAQTEVGVHQGDAVILKIASKTTVILSQVVKTASTNAPFTFSPPKPLLWTPTKAGDPGYPLIGDLQFSGEPAWHDPYAFSQQVYLIMASMNQISLKNNNNVCKFMQDVVGANMGFIFTQAAKDSDDGKMVSAMIRDMIKSVLRGVTDFTKYPDVVNNQGTHTSWYPDPSEPHGKQLFNVFNLDPFVWFVHVGLGFSGYGFSVDDDTADVGAGGASQLQVTVTGQQELKNTNPWTIQAPYGPVKNISLPYSGPQTVPDEGNTLYNAIASVSNDTPIEITTLGAHNLSNGALVRIDQVNPDTSAANGIFKIGNVTTNTFDLFNKDTGLPVAPNGAYVSGGRWSYYPPHPYIDSGGGADLTNVFYRVTGDDALGTFQGTLVSVNGVDRNKTTGKKFRVWQRGLLDKGRLLLDADLTDASGNPLPAKKYNFTFFGIATPGPVLQPTLHGRQQPPHP
;
A
#
# COMPACT_ATOMS: atom_id res chain seq x y z
N MET A 1 15.48 -17.97 -23.11
CA MET A 1 14.95 -18.55 -24.36
C MET A 1 13.62 -17.87 -24.66
N ALA A 2 13.40 -17.46 -25.91
CA ALA A 2 12.13 -16.90 -26.35
C ALA A 2 11.19 -18.02 -26.80
N VAL A 3 9.89 -17.83 -26.59
CA VAL A 3 8.84 -18.82 -26.80
C VAL A 3 7.72 -18.19 -27.62
N THR A 4 7.34 -18.87 -28.69
CA THR A 4 6.19 -18.51 -29.54
C THR A 4 5.24 -19.70 -29.67
N GLY A 5 3.98 -19.43 -29.99
CA GLY A 5 2.97 -20.46 -30.17
C GLY A 5 1.55 -20.01 -29.83
N PRO A 6 0.58 -20.93 -29.90
CA PRO A 6 -0.84 -20.61 -29.74
C PRO A 6 -1.15 -19.94 -28.41
N GLY A 7 -1.85 -18.80 -28.47
CA GLY A 7 -2.19 -17.99 -27.31
C GLY A 7 -1.11 -17.00 -26.86
N LEU A 8 0.15 -17.15 -27.32
CA LEU A 8 1.25 -16.20 -27.08
C LEU A 8 1.39 -15.22 -28.23
N ASP A 9 1.32 -15.70 -29.47
CA ASP A 9 1.51 -14.89 -30.68
C ASP A 9 0.39 -13.83 -30.88
N ASP A 10 -0.75 -14.03 -30.20
CA ASP A 10 -1.85 -13.08 -30.16
C ASP A 10 -2.08 -12.48 -28.75
N ALA A 11 -1.19 -12.78 -27.80
CA ALA A 11 -1.21 -12.19 -26.47
C ALA A 11 -0.98 -10.69 -26.57
N GLN A 12 -1.89 -9.95 -25.98
CA GLN A 12 -1.86 -8.50 -26.00
C GLN A 12 -1.25 -7.97 -24.71
N THR A 13 -0.30 -7.05 -24.83
CA THR A 13 0.26 -6.30 -23.70
C THR A 13 -0.63 -5.10 -23.40
N GLU A 14 -1.22 -4.51 -24.44
CA GLU A 14 -2.29 -3.51 -24.38
C GLU A 14 -3.37 -3.84 -25.40
N VAL A 15 -4.58 -3.30 -25.24
CA VAL A 15 -5.68 -3.55 -26.20
C VAL A 15 -5.23 -3.18 -27.62
N GLY A 16 -5.16 -4.18 -28.49
CA GLY A 16 -4.72 -4.02 -29.88
C GLY A 16 -3.21 -3.99 -30.12
N VAL A 17 -2.38 -4.19 -29.08
CA VAL A 17 -0.92 -4.16 -29.17
C VAL A 17 -0.33 -5.50 -28.75
N HIS A 18 0.42 -6.12 -29.66
CA HIS A 18 1.26 -7.28 -29.38
C HIS A 18 2.72 -6.85 -29.43
N GLN A 19 3.48 -7.05 -28.35
CA GLN A 19 4.91 -6.76 -28.34
C GLN A 19 5.71 -7.76 -27.52
N GLY A 20 6.85 -8.15 -28.09
CA GLY A 20 7.83 -9.05 -27.49
C GLY A 20 7.40 -10.53 -27.47
N ASP A 21 8.37 -11.41 -27.70
CA ASP A 21 8.17 -12.84 -27.45
C ASP A 21 8.12 -13.09 -25.94
N ALA A 22 7.31 -14.06 -25.52
CA ALA A 22 7.39 -14.57 -24.15
C ALA A 22 8.76 -15.20 -23.89
N VAL A 23 9.28 -15.06 -22.67
CA VAL A 23 10.50 -15.74 -22.22
C VAL A 23 10.19 -16.69 -21.07
N ILE A 24 11.02 -17.73 -20.92
CA ILE A 24 10.91 -18.64 -19.78
C ILE A 24 11.46 -17.95 -18.53
N LEU A 25 10.58 -17.67 -17.56
CA LEU A 25 10.97 -17.13 -16.25
C LEU A 25 11.47 -18.23 -15.32
N LYS A 26 10.84 -19.41 -15.38
CA LYS A 26 11.17 -20.53 -14.49
C LYS A 26 10.86 -21.87 -15.14
N ILE A 27 11.73 -22.86 -14.90
CA ILE A 27 11.45 -24.26 -15.15
C ILE A 27 10.86 -24.83 -13.85
N ALA A 28 9.54 -25.05 -13.82
CA ALA A 28 8.83 -25.50 -12.62
C ALA A 28 8.94 -27.02 -12.42
N SER A 29 9.05 -27.77 -13.51
CA SER A 29 9.26 -29.22 -13.49
C SER A 29 9.86 -29.69 -14.82
N LYS A 30 10.06 -31.01 -14.98
CA LYS A 30 10.47 -31.61 -16.27
C LYS A 30 9.47 -31.40 -17.40
N THR A 31 8.23 -31.04 -17.07
CA THR A 31 7.12 -30.91 -18.03
C THR A 31 6.41 -29.56 -17.92
N THR A 32 6.93 -28.63 -17.12
CA THR A 32 6.25 -27.36 -16.83
C THR A 32 7.24 -26.21 -16.78
N VAL A 33 6.95 -25.16 -17.54
CA VAL A 33 7.67 -23.89 -17.51
C VAL A 33 6.68 -22.76 -17.24
N ILE A 34 7.15 -21.68 -16.62
CA ILE A 34 6.40 -20.44 -16.43
C ILE A 34 6.97 -19.40 -17.39
N LEU A 35 6.07 -18.75 -18.13
CA LEU A 35 6.41 -17.76 -19.15
C LEU A 35 6.17 -16.34 -18.65
N SER A 36 6.81 -15.36 -19.29
CA SER A 36 6.68 -13.94 -19.00
C SER A 36 5.40 -13.29 -19.55
N GLN A 37 4.45 -14.09 -20.04
CA GLN A 37 3.17 -13.67 -20.61
C GLN A 37 2.02 -14.55 -20.14
N VAL A 38 0.85 -13.95 -20.03
CA VAL A 38 -0.42 -14.69 -19.89
C VAL A 38 -0.93 -14.99 -21.30
N VAL A 39 -1.17 -16.26 -21.58
CA VAL A 39 -1.76 -16.67 -22.86
C VAL A 39 -3.16 -16.08 -23.01
N LYS A 40 -3.48 -15.55 -24.19
CA LYS A 40 -4.82 -15.06 -24.48
C LYS A 40 -5.84 -16.18 -24.63
N THR A 41 -5.42 -17.32 -25.17
CA THR A 41 -6.25 -18.51 -25.30
C THR A 41 -5.42 -19.73 -24.94
N ALA A 42 -5.84 -20.45 -23.90
CA ALA A 42 -5.16 -21.67 -23.48
C ALA A 42 -5.30 -22.76 -24.54
N SER A 43 -4.25 -23.55 -24.73
CA SER A 43 -4.27 -24.73 -25.60
C SER A 43 -3.68 -25.92 -24.87
N THR A 44 -4.31 -27.09 -25.04
CA THR A 44 -3.93 -28.33 -24.36
C THR A 44 -3.05 -29.25 -25.21
N ASN A 45 -3.02 -29.06 -26.54
CA ASN A 45 -2.30 -29.92 -27.48
C ASN A 45 -1.53 -29.13 -28.56
N ALA A 46 -1.20 -27.87 -28.29
CA ALA A 46 -0.47 -27.03 -29.24
C ALA A 46 1.06 -27.23 -29.16
N PRO A 47 1.76 -27.23 -30.30
CA PRO A 47 3.21 -27.09 -30.31
C PRO A 47 3.62 -25.65 -29.97
N PHE A 48 4.68 -25.52 -29.17
CA PHE A 48 5.37 -24.26 -28.90
C PHE A 48 6.77 -24.31 -29.49
N THR A 49 7.26 -23.17 -29.98
CA THR A 49 8.61 -23.05 -30.53
C THR A 49 9.50 -22.32 -29.54
N PHE A 50 10.67 -22.91 -29.25
CA PHE A 50 11.70 -22.32 -28.39
C PHE A 50 12.84 -21.84 -29.26
N SER A 51 13.28 -20.60 -29.04
CA SER A 51 14.36 -19.99 -29.79
C SER A 51 15.42 -19.38 -28.86
N PRO A 52 16.65 -19.18 -29.36
CA PRO A 52 17.69 -18.46 -28.64
C PRO A 52 17.23 -17.06 -28.17
N PRO A 53 17.88 -16.49 -27.14
CA PRO A 53 17.70 -15.08 -26.76
C PRO A 53 17.70 -14.16 -27.98
N LYS A 54 16.69 -13.29 -28.09
CA LYS A 54 16.57 -12.29 -29.15
C LYS A 54 17.18 -10.95 -28.69
N PRO A 55 17.74 -10.14 -29.61
CA PRO A 55 18.10 -8.76 -29.30
C PRO A 55 16.89 -7.99 -28.74
N LEU A 56 17.14 -7.14 -27.75
CA LEU A 56 16.12 -6.28 -27.16
C LEU A 56 15.99 -4.99 -27.98
N LEU A 57 14.87 -4.26 -27.82
CA LEU A 57 14.56 -3.06 -28.61
C LEU A 57 15.68 -2.01 -28.59
N TRP A 58 16.36 -1.89 -27.44
CA TRP A 58 17.42 -0.92 -27.20
C TRP A 58 18.81 -1.58 -27.09
N THR A 59 18.99 -2.79 -27.63
CA THR A 59 20.32 -3.41 -27.69
C THR A 59 21.23 -2.60 -28.62
N PRO A 60 22.35 -2.04 -28.13
CA PRO A 60 23.28 -1.29 -28.95
C PRO A 60 23.93 -2.20 -29.98
N THR A 61 24.09 -1.70 -31.20
CA THR A 61 24.60 -2.49 -32.33
C THR A 61 25.98 -2.05 -32.80
N LYS A 62 26.36 -0.80 -32.51
CA LYS A 62 27.65 -0.22 -32.92
C LYS A 62 28.14 0.86 -31.94
N ALA A 63 29.43 1.17 -32.03
CA ALA A 63 30.04 2.26 -31.25
C ALA A 63 29.33 3.59 -31.55
N GLY A 64 28.95 4.30 -30.49
CA GLY A 64 28.17 5.54 -30.57
C GLY A 64 26.66 5.36 -30.40
N ASP A 65 26.14 4.12 -30.38
CA ASP A 65 24.75 3.87 -29.98
C ASP A 65 24.59 4.12 -28.47
N PRO A 66 23.47 4.72 -28.01
CA PRO A 66 23.15 4.80 -26.59
C PRO A 66 23.15 3.40 -25.95
N GLY A 67 23.98 3.22 -24.92
CA GLY A 67 24.13 1.95 -24.21
C GLY A 67 25.22 1.02 -24.77
N TYR A 68 25.91 1.37 -25.88
CA TYR A 68 27.13 0.64 -26.31
C TYR A 68 28.06 0.52 -25.11
N PRO A 69 28.64 -0.67 -24.81
CA PRO A 69 29.17 -0.98 -23.49
C PRO A 69 30.04 0.16 -22.96
N LEU A 70 29.46 0.89 -21.99
CA LEU A 70 30.12 1.98 -21.26
C LEU A 70 31.15 1.42 -20.26
N ILE A 71 31.13 0.10 -20.09
CA ILE A 71 31.90 -0.67 -19.14
C ILE A 71 32.96 -1.45 -19.93
N GLY A 72 34.20 -1.44 -19.44
CA GLY A 72 35.29 -2.19 -20.07
C GLY A 72 35.10 -3.71 -19.94
N ASP A 73 36.12 -4.47 -20.33
CA ASP A 73 36.09 -5.93 -20.17
C ASP A 73 35.78 -6.32 -18.72
N LEU A 74 34.72 -7.10 -18.52
CA LEU A 74 34.39 -7.66 -17.22
C LEU A 74 35.25 -8.90 -16.96
N GLN A 75 35.91 -8.94 -15.81
CA GLN A 75 36.71 -10.09 -15.37
C GLN A 75 36.41 -10.42 -13.91
N PHE A 76 36.11 -11.69 -13.65
CA PHE A 76 35.70 -12.19 -12.34
C PHE A 76 36.56 -13.38 -11.94
N SER A 77 36.83 -13.53 -10.64
CA SER A 77 37.63 -14.64 -10.13
C SER A 77 37.24 -15.02 -8.71
N GLY A 78 36.68 -16.23 -8.54
CA GLY A 78 36.35 -16.76 -7.21
C GLY A 78 35.16 -16.09 -6.54
N GLU A 79 34.18 -15.63 -7.33
CA GLU A 79 32.98 -14.99 -6.80
C GLU A 79 32.17 -15.94 -5.91
N PRO A 80 31.55 -15.42 -4.84
CA PRO A 80 30.65 -16.21 -4.02
C PRO A 80 29.37 -16.56 -4.80
N ALA A 81 28.68 -17.61 -4.35
CA ALA A 81 27.51 -18.14 -5.06
C ALA A 81 26.33 -17.15 -5.22
N TRP A 82 26.28 -16.10 -4.40
CA TRP A 82 25.28 -15.02 -4.48
C TRP A 82 25.64 -13.93 -5.49
N HIS A 83 26.90 -13.84 -5.92
CA HIS A 83 27.41 -12.93 -6.96
C HIS A 83 27.99 -13.71 -8.16
N ASP A 84 27.37 -14.84 -8.52
CA ASP A 84 27.75 -15.56 -9.75
C ASP A 84 27.50 -14.65 -10.97
N PRO A 85 28.54 -14.22 -11.72
CA PRO A 85 28.39 -13.25 -12.79
C PRO A 85 27.52 -13.76 -13.94
N TYR A 86 27.58 -15.06 -14.22
CA TYR A 86 26.83 -15.66 -15.30
C TYR A 86 25.35 -15.73 -14.93
N ALA A 87 25.01 -16.25 -13.76
CA ALA A 87 23.64 -16.28 -13.28
C ALA A 87 23.06 -14.87 -13.12
N PHE A 88 23.86 -13.90 -12.64
CA PHE A 88 23.43 -12.51 -12.48
C PHE A 88 23.10 -11.87 -13.82
N SER A 89 24.00 -11.99 -14.80
CA SER A 89 23.77 -11.48 -16.16
C SER A 89 22.57 -12.15 -16.86
N GLN A 90 22.34 -13.45 -16.62
CA GLN A 90 21.15 -14.16 -17.10
C GLN A 90 19.87 -13.57 -16.50
N GLN A 91 19.87 -13.29 -15.20
CA GLN A 91 18.74 -12.71 -14.50
C GLN A 91 18.41 -11.31 -15.04
N VAL A 92 19.43 -10.45 -15.18
CA VAL A 92 19.30 -9.11 -15.78
C VAL A 92 18.72 -9.21 -17.19
N TYR A 93 19.23 -10.11 -18.04
CA TYR A 93 18.70 -10.31 -19.37
C TYR A 93 17.23 -10.76 -19.33
N LEU A 94 16.85 -11.71 -18.47
CA LEU A 94 15.47 -12.19 -18.38
C LEU A 94 14.49 -11.09 -17.95
N ILE A 95 14.90 -10.24 -17.01
CA ILE A 95 14.13 -9.07 -16.59
C ILE A 95 13.92 -8.13 -17.77
N MET A 96 15.01 -7.70 -18.42
CA MET A 96 14.92 -6.78 -19.55
C MET A 96 14.12 -7.38 -20.71
N ALA A 97 14.32 -8.67 -21.03
CA ALA A 97 13.55 -9.36 -22.06
C ALA A 97 12.05 -9.45 -21.72
N SER A 98 11.72 -9.67 -20.45
CA SER A 98 10.33 -9.68 -19.99
C SER A 98 9.69 -8.30 -20.13
N MET A 99 10.42 -7.25 -19.75
CA MET A 99 9.95 -5.86 -19.84
C MET A 99 9.97 -5.32 -21.27
N ASN A 100 10.72 -5.94 -22.19
CA ASN A 100 10.75 -5.58 -23.62
C ASN A 100 9.41 -5.88 -24.35
N GLN A 101 8.43 -6.41 -23.63
CA GLN A 101 7.05 -6.56 -24.07
C GLN A 101 6.21 -5.28 -23.88
N ILE A 102 6.69 -4.31 -23.08
CA ILE A 102 6.05 -3.00 -22.95
C ILE A 102 6.06 -2.32 -24.31
N SER A 103 4.93 -1.76 -24.72
CA SER A 103 4.80 -1.18 -26.04
C SER A 103 5.77 -0.03 -26.28
N LEU A 104 6.32 0.10 -27.50
CA LEU A 104 7.09 1.28 -27.93
C LEU A 104 6.41 2.63 -27.63
N LYS A 105 5.06 2.66 -27.57
CA LYS A 105 4.32 3.87 -27.18
C LYS A 105 4.59 4.26 -25.73
N ASN A 106 4.61 3.27 -24.83
CA ASN A 106 4.88 3.46 -23.41
C ASN A 106 6.38 3.44 -23.09
N ASN A 107 7.19 2.91 -24.01
CA ASN A 107 8.64 2.79 -23.90
C ASN A 107 9.34 3.31 -25.17
N ASN A 108 9.29 4.63 -25.36
CA ASN A 108 9.70 5.28 -26.60
C ASN A 108 11.20 5.64 -26.68
N ASN A 109 11.98 5.41 -25.61
CA ASN A 109 13.41 5.64 -25.57
C ASN A 109 14.09 4.81 -24.47
N VAL A 110 15.42 4.70 -24.53
CA VAL A 110 16.20 3.89 -23.58
C VAL A 110 16.03 4.32 -22.12
N CYS A 111 15.93 5.62 -21.82
CA CYS A 111 15.73 6.09 -20.44
C CYS A 111 14.34 5.71 -19.93
N LYS A 112 13.33 5.78 -20.78
CA LYS A 112 11.97 5.33 -20.44
C LYS A 112 11.93 3.82 -20.22
N PHE A 113 12.64 3.04 -21.04
CA PHE A 113 12.74 1.59 -20.83
C PHE A 113 13.35 1.26 -19.47
N MET A 114 14.46 1.91 -19.14
CA MET A 114 15.13 1.72 -17.85
C MET A 114 14.25 2.18 -16.70
N GLN A 115 13.50 3.27 -16.85
CA GLN A 115 12.49 3.68 -15.86
C GLN A 115 11.43 2.60 -15.66
N ASP A 116 10.95 1.98 -16.74
CA ASP A 116 9.95 0.93 -16.63
C ASP A 116 10.49 -0.35 -15.99
N VAL A 117 11.75 -0.71 -16.29
CA VAL A 117 12.44 -1.86 -15.67
C VAL A 117 12.69 -1.63 -14.18
N VAL A 118 13.35 -0.53 -13.82
CA VAL A 118 13.73 -0.22 -12.42
C VAL A 118 12.50 0.13 -11.58
N GLY A 119 11.55 0.89 -12.14
CA GLY A 119 10.27 1.19 -11.51
C GLY A 119 9.28 0.03 -11.54
N ALA A 120 9.66 -1.11 -12.13
CA ALA A 120 8.87 -2.32 -12.20
C ALA A 120 7.44 -2.11 -12.72
N ASN A 121 7.32 -1.33 -13.80
CA ASN A 121 6.07 -0.97 -14.46
C ASN A 121 5.48 -2.15 -15.28
N MET A 122 5.51 -3.37 -14.75
CA MET A 122 4.93 -4.57 -15.35
C MET A 122 3.41 -4.46 -15.57
N GLY A 123 2.76 -3.44 -15.00
CA GLY A 123 1.41 -3.06 -15.42
C GLY A 123 1.31 -2.74 -16.93
N PHE A 124 2.40 -2.48 -17.65
CA PHE A 124 2.33 -2.25 -19.10
C PHE A 124 2.60 -3.49 -19.96
N ILE A 125 2.93 -4.66 -19.37
CA ILE A 125 3.07 -5.92 -20.13
C ILE A 125 1.78 -6.74 -20.15
N PHE A 126 0.70 -6.28 -19.49
CA PHE A 126 -0.58 -6.96 -19.41
C PHE A 126 -1.75 -6.03 -19.72
N THR A 127 -2.75 -6.54 -20.44
CA THR A 127 -4.08 -5.89 -20.47
C THR A 127 -4.69 -5.86 -19.07
N GLN A 128 -5.64 -4.96 -18.82
CA GLN A 128 -6.31 -4.88 -17.51
C GLN A 128 -6.92 -6.23 -17.08
N ALA A 129 -7.59 -6.92 -18.01
CA ALA A 129 -8.15 -8.25 -17.73
C ALA A 129 -7.08 -9.28 -17.35
N ALA A 130 -5.90 -9.22 -17.95
CA ALA A 130 -4.78 -10.09 -17.59
C ALA A 130 -4.17 -9.72 -16.23
N LYS A 131 -4.08 -8.43 -15.88
CA LYS A 131 -3.63 -8.00 -14.54
C LYS A 131 -4.53 -8.52 -13.43
N ASP A 132 -5.82 -8.56 -13.68
CA ASP A 132 -6.82 -8.96 -12.69
C ASP A 132 -6.86 -10.49 -12.50
N SER A 133 -6.27 -11.26 -13.43
CA SER A 133 -6.18 -12.72 -13.35
C SER A 133 -5.10 -13.21 -12.38
N ASP A 134 -5.28 -14.42 -11.86
CA ASP A 134 -4.31 -15.03 -10.94
C ASP A 134 -2.95 -15.28 -11.62
N ASP A 135 -2.97 -15.68 -12.89
CA ASP A 135 -1.75 -15.88 -13.68
C ASP A 135 -1.00 -14.57 -13.90
N GLY A 136 -1.70 -13.48 -14.23
CA GLY A 136 -1.06 -12.17 -14.42
C GLY A 136 -0.46 -11.62 -13.13
N LYS A 137 -1.13 -11.82 -11.99
CA LYS A 137 -0.59 -11.48 -10.66
C LYS A 137 0.65 -12.31 -10.32
N MET A 138 0.64 -13.62 -10.63
CA MET A 138 1.77 -14.51 -10.40
C MET A 138 2.97 -14.10 -11.26
N VAL A 139 2.79 -13.90 -12.57
CA VAL A 139 3.88 -13.52 -13.48
C VAL A 139 4.44 -12.15 -13.10
N SER A 140 3.56 -11.19 -12.77
CA SER A 140 3.98 -9.88 -12.24
C SER A 140 4.83 -10.06 -10.98
N ALA A 141 4.36 -10.84 -10.00
CA ALA A 141 5.11 -11.08 -8.78
C ALA A 141 6.49 -11.69 -9.03
N MET A 142 6.58 -12.66 -9.96
CA MET A 142 7.86 -13.26 -10.32
C MET A 142 8.82 -12.24 -10.93
N ILE A 143 8.40 -11.49 -11.95
CA ILE A 143 9.25 -10.48 -12.60
C ILE A 143 9.69 -9.42 -11.59
N ARG A 144 8.78 -8.96 -10.72
CA ARG A 144 9.09 -8.03 -9.64
C ARG A 144 10.20 -8.58 -8.74
N ASP A 145 10.07 -9.80 -8.28
CA ASP A 145 11.03 -10.39 -7.35
C ASP A 145 12.40 -10.64 -8.02
N MET A 146 12.41 -10.92 -9.32
CA MET A 146 13.63 -10.94 -10.13
C MET A 146 14.29 -9.56 -10.17
N ILE A 147 13.53 -8.49 -10.44
CA ILE A 147 14.02 -7.10 -10.44
C ILE A 147 14.64 -6.77 -9.08
N LYS A 148 13.92 -7.01 -7.99
CA LYS A 148 14.45 -6.76 -6.63
C LYS A 148 15.76 -7.49 -6.38
N SER A 149 15.84 -8.76 -6.77
CA SER A 149 17.06 -9.55 -6.59
C SER A 149 18.27 -8.84 -7.20
N VAL A 150 18.16 -8.41 -8.47
CA VAL A 150 19.29 -7.77 -9.15
C VAL A 150 19.58 -6.36 -8.64
N LEU A 151 18.57 -5.61 -8.17
CA LEU A 151 18.79 -4.32 -7.49
C LEU A 151 19.49 -4.48 -6.13
N ARG A 152 19.25 -5.62 -5.44
CA ARG A 152 19.99 -6.04 -4.23
C ARG A 152 21.40 -6.56 -4.54
N GLY A 153 21.75 -6.73 -5.81
CA GLY A 153 23.04 -7.27 -6.25
C GLY A 153 23.13 -8.78 -6.28
N VAL A 154 22.03 -9.51 -6.07
CA VAL A 154 22.00 -10.98 -6.08
C VAL A 154 21.08 -11.55 -7.18
N THR A 155 21.22 -12.84 -7.45
CA THR A 155 20.40 -13.50 -8.48
C THR A 155 18.99 -13.87 -8.02
N ASP A 156 18.86 -14.20 -6.73
CA ASP A 156 17.61 -14.56 -6.07
C ASP A 156 17.71 -14.21 -4.59
N PHE A 157 17.06 -13.12 -4.18
CA PHE A 157 17.10 -12.66 -2.80
C PHE A 157 16.44 -13.65 -1.83
N THR A 158 15.53 -14.51 -2.29
CA THR A 158 14.88 -15.51 -1.42
C THR A 158 15.81 -16.68 -1.12
N LYS A 159 16.71 -17.00 -2.05
CA LYS A 159 17.73 -18.04 -1.91
C LYS A 159 18.98 -17.55 -1.20
N TYR A 160 19.39 -16.33 -1.52
CA TYR A 160 20.55 -15.68 -0.94
C TYR A 160 20.06 -14.54 -0.07
N PRO A 161 19.59 -14.79 1.17
CA PRO A 161 19.15 -13.73 2.05
C PRO A 161 20.30 -12.79 2.39
N ASP A 162 19.95 -11.58 2.81
CA ASP A 162 20.92 -10.64 3.30
C ASP A 162 21.62 -11.16 4.56
N VAL A 163 22.93 -10.93 4.65
CA VAL A 163 23.75 -11.28 5.81
C VAL A 163 24.42 -10.02 6.32
N VAL A 164 23.96 -9.54 7.47
CA VAL A 164 24.51 -8.38 8.15
C VAL A 164 25.51 -8.85 9.21
N ASN A 165 26.75 -8.38 9.13
CA ASN A 165 27.79 -8.73 10.10
C ASN A 165 27.59 -7.96 11.43
N ASN A 166 28.41 -8.25 12.43
CA ASN A 166 28.33 -7.62 13.77
C ASN A 166 28.62 -6.10 13.76
N GLN A 167 29.10 -5.57 12.64
CA GLN A 167 29.37 -4.15 12.41
C GLN A 167 28.22 -3.46 11.66
N GLY A 168 27.13 -4.17 11.36
CA GLY A 168 26.00 -3.63 10.62
C GLY A 168 26.21 -3.57 9.10
N THR A 169 27.26 -4.21 8.57
CA THR A 169 27.55 -4.22 7.13
C THR A 169 26.85 -5.37 6.44
N HIS A 170 26.13 -5.06 5.37
CA HIS A 170 25.54 -6.02 4.45
C HIS A 170 26.65 -6.74 3.65
N THR A 171 26.67 -8.07 3.65
CA THR A 171 27.75 -8.86 3.04
C THR A 171 27.32 -9.67 1.82
N SER A 172 26.01 -9.84 1.61
CA SER A 172 25.45 -10.49 0.43
C SER A 172 24.61 -9.55 -0.42
N TRP A 173 23.82 -8.66 0.19
CA TRP A 173 23.08 -7.63 -0.56
C TRP A 173 23.78 -6.30 -0.53
N TYR A 174 23.38 -5.44 -1.45
CA TYR A 174 23.81 -4.04 -1.53
C TYR A 174 25.34 -3.93 -1.48
N PRO A 175 26.05 -4.53 -2.45
CA PRO A 175 27.50 -4.36 -2.52
C PRO A 175 27.84 -2.86 -2.60
N ASP A 176 28.89 -2.40 -1.92
CA ASP A 176 29.25 -0.98 -1.94
C ASP A 176 29.56 -0.52 -3.38
N PRO A 177 28.84 0.47 -3.94
CA PRO A 177 29.02 0.90 -5.32
C PRO A 177 30.43 1.45 -5.58
N SER A 178 31.13 1.92 -4.55
CA SER A 178 32.50 2.44 -4.65
C SER A 178 33.58 1.36 -4.62
N GLU A 179 33.26 0.12 -4.24
CA GLU A 179 34.23 -0.96 -4.20
C GLU A 179 34.54 -1.49 -5.62
N PRO A 180 35.79 -1.40 -6.10
CA PRO A 180 36.14 -1.89 -7.43
C PRO A 180 35.89 -3.39 -7.58
N HIS A 181 35.07 -3.78 -8.56
CA HIS A 181 34.78 -5.19 -8.83
C HIS A 181 34.64 -5.47 -10.33
N GLY A 182 34.86 -6.71 -10.76
CA GLY A 182 34.67 -7.06 -12.17
C GLY A 182 35.64 -6.36 -13.14
N LYS A 183 36.83 -5.94 -12.68
CA LYS A 183 37.80 -5.08 -13.40
C LYS A 183 37.30 -3.65 -13.66
N GLN A 184 36.31 -3.19 -12.92
CA GLN A 184 35.83 -1.81 -12.96
C GLN A 184 36.23 -1.07 -11.69
N LEU A 185 36.19 0.27 -11.73
CA LEU A 185 36.46 1.14 -10.57
C LEU A 185 35.27 1.25 -9.61
N PHE A 186 34.23 0.47 -9.83
CA PHE A 186 32.98 0.44 -9.08
C PHE A 186 32.48 -1.01 -9.02
N ASN A 187 31.48 -1.27 -8.17
CA ASN A 187 30.96 -2.62 -8.02
C ASN A 187 29.90 -2.92 -9.07
N VAL A 188 30.23 -3.79 -10.02
CA VAL A 188 29.34 -4.14 -11.15
C VAL A 188 28.10 -4.93 -10.76
N PHE A 189 28.03 -5.46 -9.54
CA PHE A 189 26.82 -6.09 -8.99
C PHE A 189 25.87 -5.06 -8.35
N ASN A 190 26.32 -3.83 -8.08
CA ASN A 190 25.44 -2.77 -7.61
C ASN A 190 24.79 -2.06 -8.81
N LEU A 191 23.55 -2.46 -9.14
CA LEU A 191 22.76 -1.82 -10.21
C LEU A 191 21.94 -0.63 -9.73
N ASP A 192 21.88 -0.40 -8.42
CA ASP A 192 21.12 0.69 -7.82
C ASP A 192 21.84 1.28 -6.59
N PRO A 193 22.76 2.23 -6.82
CA PRO A 193 23.48 2.91 -5.75
C PRO A 193 22.55 3.69 -4.81
N PHE A 194 21.34 4.02 -5.25
CA PHE A 194 20.36 4.71 -4.42
C PHE A 194 19.80 3.76 -3.36
N VAL A 195 19.37 2.57 -3.77
CA VAL A 195 18.93 1.49 -2.86
C VAL A 195 20.02 1.22 -1.80
N TRP A 196 21.27 1.09 -2.24
CA TRP A 196 22.42 0.93 -1.35
C TRP A 196 22.55 2.10 -0.37
N PHE A 197 22.50 3.34 -0.85
CA PHE A 197 22.63 4.51 0.02
C PHE A 197 21.56 4.54 1.10
N VAL A 198 20.32 4.14 0.79
CA VAL A 198 19.24 4.11 1.78
C VAL A 198 19.44 3.00 2.80
N HIS A 199 19.71 1.77 2.35
CA HIS A 199 19.83 0.63 3.25
C HIS A 199 21.13 0.61 4.04
N VAL A 200 22.26 0.88 3.37
CA VAL A 200 23.60 0.81 3.96
C VAL A 200 24.05 2.18 4.47
N GLY A 201 23.88 3.24 3.66
CA GLY A 201 24.35 4.59 4.01
C GLY A 201 23.51 5.25 5.12
N LEU A 202 22.18 5.15 5.03
CA LEU A 202 21.24 5.72 6.00
C LEU A 202 20.75 4.72 7.05
N GLY A 203 20.91 3.41 6.81
CA GLY A 203 20.45 2.37 7.73
C GLY A 203 18.92 2.18 7.76
N PHE A 204 18.20 2.61 6.71
CA PHE A 204 16.74 2.50 6.66
C PHE A 204 16.30 1.18 6.06
N SER A 205 15.23 0.60 6.60
CA SER A 205 14.65 -0.65 6.10
C SER A 205 13.54 -0.45 5.08
N GLY A 206 13.14 0.79 4.79
CA GLY A 206 12.12 1.06 3.78
C GLY A 206 12.02 2.53 3.34
N TYR A 207 11.56 2.73 2.10
CA TYR A 207 11.48 4.01 1.39
C TYR A 207 10.62 3.93 0.12
N GLY A 208 9.77 4.94 -0.11
CA GLY A 208 8.68 4.87 -1.10
C GLY A 208 9.02 5.20 -2.55
N PHE A 209 10.19 4.81 -3.04
CA PHE A 209 10.61 5.16 -4.42
C PHE A 209 11.42 4.08 -5.16
N SER A 210 11.70 2.91 -4.56
CA SER A 210 12.20 1.75 -5.32
C SER A 210 11.28 0.55 -5.13
N VAL A 211 11.16 -0.24 -6.20
CA VAL A 211 10.52 -1.56 -6.15
C VAL A 211 11.23 -2.49 -5.14
N ASP A 212 12.48 -2.22 -4.78
CA ASP A 212 13.22 -3.03 -3.81
C ASP A 212 12.54 -3.12 -2.44
N ASP A 213 11.81 -2.08 -2.04
CA ASP A 213 11.10 -2.04 -0.77
C ASP A 213 9.64 -2.46 -0.92
N ASP A 214 9.33 -3.68 -0.49
CA ASP A 214 7.96 -4.21 -0.37
C ASP A 214 7.08 -3.39 0.59
N THR A 215 7.70 -2.61 1.47
CA THR A 215 7.04 -1.94 2.60
C THR A 215 6.50 -0.55 2.25
N ALA A 216 6.90 0.02 1.10
CA ALA A 216 6.65 1.42 0.78
C ALA A 216 6.07 1.65 -0.63
N ASP A 217 5.35 0.70 -1.21
CA ASP A 217 4.51 0.96 -2.40
C ASP A 217 3.37 1.93 -2.03
N VAL A 218 3.72 3.21 -1.97
CA VAL A 218 2.79 4.32 -1.99
C VAL A 218 2.47 4.55 -3.47
N GLY A 219 1.32 4.06 -3.92
CA GLY A 219 0.75 4.42 -5.22
C GLY A 219 0.55 5.94 -5.32
N ALA A 220 1.61 6.67 -5.67
CA ALA A 220 1.71 8.12 -5.57
C ALA A 220 1.47 8.82 -6.92
N GLY A 221 0.49 8.34 -7.68
CA GLY A 221 0.10 8.97 -8.94
C GLY A 221 -0.38 10.41 -8.71
N GLY A 222 0.44 11.40 -9.07
CA GLY A 222 0.13 12.82 -8.94
C GLY A 222 0.64 13.50 -7.67
N ALA A 223 1.43 12.82 -6.83
CA ALA A 223 2.06 13.45 -5.67
C ALA A 223 3.16 14.44 -6.10
N SER A 224 3.12 15.66 -5.55
CA SER A 224 4.14 16.70 -5.79
C SER A 224 5.11 16.87 -4.62
N GLN A 225 4.95 16.10 -3.54
CA GLN A 225 5.78 16.12 -2.34
C GLN A 225 5.95 14.70 -1.80
N LEU A 226 7.16 14.38 -1.35
CA LEU A 226 7.53 13.11 -0.70
C LEU A 226 7.84 13.40 0.76
N GLN A 227 7.16 12.73 1.69
CA GLN A 227 7.44 12.81 3.13
C GLN A 227 8.04 11.47 3.59
N VAL A 228 9.22 11.54 4.21
CA VAL A 228 9.94 10.37 4.75
C VAL A 228 9.97 10.51 6.27
N THR A 229 9.43 9.52 6.98
CA THR A 229 9.43 9.47 8.46
C THR A 229 10.33 8.33 8.92
N VAL A 230 11.32 8.66 9.75
CA VAL A 230 12.30 7.71 10.28
C VAL A 230 11.99 7.47 11.75
N THR A 231 11.70 6.22 12.12
CA THR A 231 11.55 5.82 13.53
C THR A 231 12.62 4.78 13.88
N GLY A 232 13.13 4.81 15.12
CA GLY A 232 14.18 3.90 15.57
C GLY A 232 13.71 2.44 15.70
N GLN A 233 14.64 1.49 15.64
CA GLN A 233 14.38 0.03 15.60
C GLN A 233 13.60 -0.55 16.80
N GLN A 234 13.51 0.16 17.94
CA GLN A 234 13.14 -0.44 19.23
C GLN A 234 11.66 -0.82 19.40
N GLU A 235 10.77 -0.59 18.43
CA GLU A 235 9.34 -0.93 18.56
C GLU A 235 8.72 -1.59 17.32
N LEU A 236 9.52 -2.04 16.35
CA LEU A 236 8.98 -2.70 15.15
C LEU A 236 8.57 -4.16 15.45
N LYS A 237 7.29 -4.48 15.26
CA LYS A 237 6.75 -5.83 15.44
C LYS A 237 7.28 -6.88 14.45
N ASN A 238 7.79 -6.45 13.30
CA ASN A 238 8.52 -7.31 12.38
C ASN A 238 9.97 -6.82 12.36
N THR A 239 10.84 -7.52 13.08
CA THR A 239 12.27 -7.28 13.07
C THR A 239 12.96 -7.99 11.89
N ASN A 240 12.22 -8.73 11.08
CA ASN A 240 12.70 -9.36 9.86
C ASN A 240 12.18 -8.58 8.63
N PRO A 241 12.95 -7.60 8.13
CA PRO A 241 12.56 -6.78 6.97
C PRO A 241 12.44 -7.59 5.66
N TRP A 242 12.76 -8.89 5.68
CA TRP A 242 12.92 -9.73 4.50
C TRP A 242 11.81 -10.77 4.30
N THR A 243 10.70 -10.69 5.04
CA THR A 243 9.54 -11.57 4.81
C THR A 243 8.84 -11.19 3.50
N ILE A 244 8.61 -12.17 2.62
CA ILE A 244 7.75 -12.01 1.42
C ILE A 244 6.40 -11.42 1.87
N GLN A 245 6.03 -10.26 1.32
CA GLN A 245 4.83 -9.50 1.71
C GLN A 245 4.82 -9.14 3.20
N ALA A 246 5.82 -8.40 3.71
CA ALA A 246 5.78 -7.82 5.05
C ALA A 246 4.44 -7.08 5.24
N PRO A 247 3.47 -7.66 5.98
CA PRO A 247 2.09 -7.28 5.74
C PRO A 247 1.74 -6.08 6.62
N TYR A 248 1.24 -5.03 5.98
CA TYR A 248 0.05 -4.37 6.50
C TYR A 248 -1.13 -5.34 6.35
N GLY A 249 -1.24 -6.29 7.28
CA GLY A 249 -2.24 -7.35 7.31
C GLY A 249 -3.29 -7.13 8.39
N PRO A 250 -4.42 -7.86 8.37
CA PRO A 250 -5.48 -7.72 9.37
C PRO A 250 -4.95 -7.95 10.79
N VAL A 251 -5.23 -7.02 11.70
CA VAL A 251 -4.93 -7.18 13.12
C VAL A 251 -6.06 -7.99 13.73
N LYS A 252 -5.80 -9.26 14.04
CA LYS A 252 -6.81 -10.22 14.51
C LYS A 252 -6.73 -10.43 16.02
N ASN A 253 -7.89 -10.69 16.61
CA ASN A 253 -8.06 -11.14 18.00
C ASN A 253 -7.37 -10.26 19.05
N ILE A 254 -7.43 -8.94 18.87
CA ILE A 254 -6.90 -8.01 19.87
C ILE A 254 -7.98 -7.67 20.90
N SER A 255 -7.65 -7.81 22.19
CA SER A 255 -8.58 -7.57 23.27
C SER A 255 -8.57 -6.10 23.69
N LEU A 256 -9.59 -5.34 23.33
CA LEU A 256 -9.66 -3.90 23.62
C LEU A 256 -10.98 -3.53 24.33
N PRO A 257 -10.97 -2.51 25.19
CA PRO A 257 -12.18 -1.84 25.66
C PRO A 257 -13.03 -1.23 24.54
N TYR A 258 -14.33 -1.49 24.59
CA TYR A 258 -15.37 -0.80 23.81
C TYR A 258 -16.19 0.09 24.74
N SER A 259 -16.52 1.30 24.28
CA SER A 259 -17.29 2.28 25.06
C SER A 259 -18.76 1.93 25.25
N GLY A 260 -19.32 1.07 24.41
CA GLY A 260 -20.78 0.97 24.26
C GLY A 260 -21.37 2.19 23.53
N PRO A 261 -22.69 2.16 23.20
CA PRO A 261 -23.40 3.29 22.63
C PRO A 261 -23.23 4.56 23.45
N GLN A 262 -23.00 5.68 22.77
CA GLN A 262 -22.79 6.97 23.42
C GLN A 262 -24.05 7.84 23.32
N THR A 263 -24.50 8.36 24.45
CA THR A 263 -25.71 9.20 24.54
C THR A 263 -25.41 10.63 24.99
N VAL A 264 -24.21 10.89 25.51
CA VAL A 264 -23.79 12.21 26.01
C VAL A 264 -22.38 12.52 25.48
N PRO A 265 -22.15 13.69 24.85
CA PRO A 265 -20.81 14.19 24.61
C PRO A 265 -20.13 14.48 25.95
N ASP A 266 -19.06 13.74 26.27
CA ASP A 266 -18.18 13.95 27.42
C ASP A 266 -16.80 14.41 26.88
N GLU A 267 -16.06 15.14 27.71
CA GLU A 267 -14.70 15.68 27.49
C GLU A 267 -13.66 14.65 27.01
N GLY A 268 -13.99 13.35 26.97
CA GLY A 268 -13.21 12.29 26.35
C GLY A 268 -13.80 11.63 25.10
N ASN A 269 -15.09 11.75 24.81
CA ASN A 269 -15.82 10.74 24.01
C ASN A 269 -16.16 11.15 22.56
N THR A 270 -15.65 12.29 22.08
CA THR A 270 -15.90 12.78 20.72
C THR A 270 -14.74 13.66 20.23
N LEU A 271 -14.65 13.92 18.92
CA LEU A 271 -13.67 14.88 18.39
C LEU A 271 -14.05 16.27 18.90
N TYR A 272 -13.10 17.00 19.47
CA TYR A 272 -13.30 18.35 19.93
C TYR A 272 -12.05 19.20 19.66
N ASN A 273 -12.24 20.51 19.59
CA ASN A 273 -11.13 21.46 19.68
C ASN A 273 -11.58 22.71 20.43
N ALA A 274 -10.61 23.46 20.95
CA ALA A 274 -10.84 24.79 21.46
C ALA A 274 -11.24 25.74 20.32
N ILE A 275 -12.10 26.70 20.64
CA ILE A 275 -12.49 27.79 19.75
C ILE A 275 -11.53 28.95 19.98
N ALA A 276 -10.91 29.44 18.91
CA ALA A 276 -9.99 30.57 18.92
C ALA A 276 -10.73 31.91 18.84
N SER A 277 -11.80 31.96 18.04
CA SER A 277 -12.66 33.14 17.92
C SER A 277 -14.05 32.77 17.41
N VAL A 278 -15.01 33.65 17.72
CA VAL A 278 -16.38 33.61 17.21
C VAL A 278 -16.66 34.97 16.57
N SER A 279 -17.09 34.96 15.31
CA SER A 279 -17.42 36.20 14.60
C SER A 279 -18.71 36.85 15.16
N ASN A 280 -18.87 38.15 14.87
CA ASN A 280 -20.09 38.89 15.17
C ASN A 280 -20.86 39.24 13.88
N ASP A 281 -20.83 38.31 12.91
CA ASP A 281 -21.52 38.38 11.62
C ASP A 281 -22.60 37.29 11.52
N THR A 282 -23.47 37.39 10.52
CA THR A 282 -24.51 36.37 10.23
C THR A 282 -24.24 35.73 8.87
N PRO A 283 -23.98 34.40 8.78
CA PRO A 283 -23.95 33.43 9.89
C PRO A 283 -22.76 33.66 10.85
N ILE A 284 -22.89 33.18 12.09
CA ILE A 284 -21.76 33.10 13.01
C ILE A 284 -20.72 32.14 12.43
N GLU A 285 -19.55 32.66 12.04
CA GLU A 285 -18.34 31.87 11.78
C GLU A 285 -17.61 31.53 13.10
N ILE A 286 -17.20 30.27 13.23
CA ILE A 286 -16.34 29.75 14.30
C ILE A 286 -14.94 29.53 13.74
N THR A 287 -13.91 30.04 14.42
CA THR A 287 -12.51 29.73 14.15
C THR A 287 -11.98 28.77 15.20
N THR A 288 -11.40 27.65 14.78
CA THR A 288 -10.84 26.63 15.67
C THR A 288 -9.35 26.83 15.89
N LEU A 289 -8.83 26.39 17.04
CA LEU A 289 -7.40 26.53 17.37
C LEU A 289 -6.48 25.64 16.48
N GLY A 290 -7.05 24.63 15.84
CA GLY A 290 -6.38 23.78 14.85
C GLY A 290 -7.36 23.10 13.91
N ALA A 291 -6.84 22.37 12.93
CA ALA A 291 -7.64 21.72 11.89
C ALA A 291 -8.68 20.76 12.49
N HIS A 292 -9.92 20.82 11.99
CA HIS A 292 -11.06 20.11 12.59
C HIS A 292 -11.59 18.92 11.77
N ASN A 293 -11.19 18.78 10.49
CA ASN A 293 -11.59 17.67 9.60
C ASN A 293 -13.12 17.44 9.43
N LEU A 294 -13.93 18.43 9.76
CA LEU A 294 -15.37 18.44 9.53
C LEU A 294 -15.72 18.67 8.05
N SER A 295 -16.93 18.28 7.68
CA SER A 295 -17.50 18.48 6.35
C SER A 295 -18.79 19.31 6.43
N ASN A 296 -19.13 20.02 5.35
CA ASN A 296 -20.40 20.73 5.22
C ASN A 296 -21.58 19.81 5.55
N GLY A 297 -22.49 20.28 6.40
CA GLY A 297 -23.68 19.56 6.83
C GLY A 297 -23.51 18.68 8.06
N ALA A 298 -22.30 18.56 8.63
CA ALA A 298 -22.10 17.91 9.92
C ALA A 298 -22.84 18.65 11.06
N LEU A 299 -23.16 17.94 12.14
CA LEU A 299 -23.66 18.54 13.36
C LEU A 299 -22.54 18.67 14.39
N VAL A 300 -22.47 19.83 15.04
CA VAL A 300 -21.54 20.10 16.13
C VAL A 300 -22.29 20.62 17.34
N ARG A 301 -21.78 20.30 18.53
CA ARG A 301 -22.15 20.95 19.78
C ARG A 301 -21.07 21.95 20.16
N ILE A 302 -21.46 23.18 20.43
CA ILE A 302 -20.59 24.22 20.96
C ILE A 302 -21.03 24.55 22.39
N ASP A 303 -20.07 24.64 23.29
CA ASP A 303 -20.26 25.04 24.68
C ASP A 303 -19.15 25.97 25.17
N GLN A 304 -19.34 26.59 26.34
CA GLN A 304 -18.35 27.40 27.04
C GLN A 304 -17.90 28.69 26.32
N VAL A 305 -18.64 29.16 25.31
CA VAL A 305 -18.41 30.47 24.70
C VAL A 305 -19.08 31.53 25.57
N ASN A 306 -18.31 32.47 26.14
CA ASN A 306 -18.80 33.56 27.01
C ASN A 306 -19.80 33.09 28.10
N PRO A 307 -19.31 32.57 29.24
CA PRO A 307 -20.00 31.66 30.18
C PRO A 307 -21.50 31.45 29.90
N ASP A 308 -21.79 30.71 28.81
CA ASP A 308 -23.08 30.21 28.36
C ASP A 308 -24.14 31.21 27.85
N THR A 309 -23.78 32.47 27.62
CA THR A 309 -24.72 33.49 27.10
C THR A 309 -24.65 33.70 25.59
N SER A 310 -23.61 33.18 24.92
CA SER A 310 -23.44 33.35 23.48
C SER A 310 -24.46 32.56 22.67
N ALA A 311 -24.98 33.17 21.60
CA ALA A 311 -25.79 32.52 20.57
C ALA A 311 -25.03 31.41 19.81
N ALA A 312 -23.70 31.37 19.96
CA ALA A 312 -22.86 30.31 19.42
C ALA A 312 -22.88 29.03 20.28
N ASN A 313 -23.45 29.03 21.50
CA ASN A 313 -23.59 27.81 22.30
C ASN A 313 -24.85 27.03 21.88
N GLY A 314 -24.75 25.71 21.73
CA GLY A 314 -25.86 24.86 21.29
C GLY A 314 -25.43 23.77 20.32
N ILE A 315 -26.41 23.19 19.61
CA ILE A 315 -26.18 22.19 18.57
C ILE A 315 -26.55 22.78 17.21
N PHE A 316 -25.61 22.75 16.29
CA PHE A 316 -25.71 23.44 15.00
C PHE A 316 -25.36 22.50 13.85
N LYS A 317 -25.98 22.75 12.71
CA LYS A 317 -25.50 22.25 11.42
C LYS A 317 -24.46 23.23 10.90
N ILE A 318 -23.34 22.73 10.38
CA ILE A 318 -22.26 23.60 9.89
C ILE A 318 -22.24 23.73 8.38
N GLY A 319 -21.75 24.85 7.87
CA GLY A 319 -21.52 25.11 6.44
C GLY A 319 -20.27 25.96 6.21
N ASN A 320 -19.98 26.26 4.94
CA ASN A 320 -18.79 27.04 4.52
C ASN A 320 -17.48 26.57 5.16
N VAL A 321 -17.36 25.25 5.34
CA VAL A 321 -16.28 24.64 6.09
C VAL A 321 -14.94 24.79 5.36
N THR A 322 -13.93 25.33 6.04
CA THR A 322 -12.52 25.38 5.62
C THR A 322 -11.68 24.44 6.49
N THR A 323 -10.35 24.55 6.49
CA THR A 323 -9.51 23.75 7.39
C THR A 323 -9.73 24.11 8.87
N ASN A 324 -9.95 25.40 9.16
CA ASN A 324 -9.96 25.95 10.52
C ASN A 324 -11.22 26.78 10.82
N THR A 325 -12.16 26.91 9.88
CA THR A 325 -13.38 27.69 10.08
C THR A 325 -14.62 26.96 9.60
N PHE A 326 -15.76 27.28 10.20
CA PHE A 326 -17.08 26.86 9.74
C PHE A 326 -18.18 27.81 10.25
N ASP A 327 -19.27 27.89 9.49
CA ASP A 327 -20.42 28.73 9.78
C ASP A 327 -21.54 27.96 10.46
N LEU A 328 -22.24 28.60 11.40
CA LEU A 328 -23.35 28.01 12.15
C LEU A 328 -24.71 28.23 11.48
N PHE A 329 -25.42 27.12 11.29
CA PHE A 329 -26.81 27.08 10.84
C PHE A 329 -27.66 26.33 11.87
N ASN A 330 -28.91 26.75 12.00
CA ASN A 330 -29.88 26.06 12.83
C ASN A 330 -30.06 24.61 12.34
N LYS A 331 -29.93 23.64 13.24
CA LYS A 331 -29.91 22.21 12.89
C LYS A 331 -31.20 21.70 12.23
N ASP A 332 -32.34 22.32 12.54
CA ASP A 332 -33.67 21.85 12.09
C ASP A 332 -34.14 22.63 10.85
N THR A 333 -33.86 23.93 10.79
CA THR A 333 -34.36 24.82 9.72
C THR A 333 -33.31 25.15 8.65
N GLY A 334 -32.02 24.97 8.94
CA GLY A 334 -30.92 25.34 8.05
C GLY A 334 -30.69 26.84 7.89
N LEU A 335 -31.38 27.70 8.65
CA LEU A 335 -31.20 29.14 8.60
C LEU A 335 -29.89 29.57 9.29
N PRO A 336 -29.21 30.62 8.81
CA PRO A 336 -27.98 31.11 9.42
C PRO A 336 -28.26 31.61 10.85
N VAL A 337 -27.36 31.31 11.78
CA VAL A 337 -27.47 31.77 13.17
C VAL A 337 -26.94 33.20 13.25
N ALA A 338 -27.71 34.10 13.87
CA ALA A 338 -27.30 35.47 14.14
C ALA A 338 -26.60 35.57 15.51
N PRO A 339 -25.56 36.42 15.64
CA PRO A 339 -24.85 36.63 16.91
C PRO A 339 -25.69 37.47 17.87
N ASN A 340 -25.39 37.37 19.17
CA ASN A 340 -26.02 38.16 20.23
C ASN A 340 -25.02 38.98 21.06
N GLY A 341 -23.79 39.13 20.59
CA GLY A 341 -22.74 39.90 21.26
C GLY A 341 -21.34 39.51 20.79
N ALA A 342 -20.35 40.34 21.15
CA ALA A 342 -18.95 40.09 20.82
C ALA A 342 -18.38 38.88 21.60
N TYR A 343 -17.50 38.13 20.94
CA TYR A 343 -16.69 37.10 21.58
C TYR A 343 -15.73 37.72 22.61
N VAL A 344 -15.69 37.16 23.82
CA VAL A 344 -14.78 37.61 24.89
C VAL A 344 -13.69 36.58 25.10
N SER A 345 -14.06 35.32 25.33
CA SER A 345 -13.11 34.23 25.56
C SER A 345 -13.79 32.86 25.61
N GLY A 346 -12.98 31.80 25.52
CA GLY A 346 -13.39 30.42 25.77
C GLY A 346 -14.08 29.78 24.57
N GLY A 347 -14.71 28.63 24.82
CA GLY A 347 -15.42 27.90 23.79
C GLY A 347 -14.74 26.62 23.37
N ARG A 348 -15.56 25.61 23.19
CA ARG A 348 -15.18 24.31 22.65
C ARG A 348 -16.26 23.87 21.69
N TRP A 349 -15.86 23.29 20.57
CA TRP A 349 -16.78 22.54 19.72
C TRP A 349 -16.51 21.05 19.89
N SER A 350 -17.55 20.24 19.72
CA SER A 350 -17.50 18.78 19.78
C SER A 350 -18.42 18.17 18.72
N TYR A 351 -18.04 17.04 18.12
CA TYR A 351 -18.88 16.40 17.10
C TYR A 351 -20.18 15.83 17.69
N TYR A 352 -21.28 15.94 16.95
CA TYR A 352 -22.61 15.46 17.35
C TYR A 352 -23.31 14.65 16.24
N PRO A 353 -24.02 13.56 16.56
CA PRO A 353 -24.07 12.87 17.85
C PRO A 353 -22.70 12.27 18.25
N PRO A 354 -22.47 11.97 19.53
CA PRO A 354 -21.22 11.33 19.96
C PRO A 354 -21.11 9.94 19.34
N HIS A 355 -19.90 9.58 18.93
CA HIS A 355 -19.60 8.28 18.32
C HIS A 355 -19.08 7.28 19.37
N PRO A 356 -19.49 6.01 19.31
CA PRO A 356 -18.88 4.98 20.14
C PRO A 356 -17.43 4.75 19.70
N TYR A 357 -16.62 4.22 20.62
CA TYR A 357 -15.18 4.10 20.40
C TYR A 357 -14.57 2.84 20.99
N ILE A 358 -13.42 2.48 20.42
CA ILE A 358 -12.50 1.47 20.97
C ILE A 358 -11.34 2.22 21.62
N ASP A 359 -11.04 1.88 22.87
CA ASP A 359 -10.01 2.53 23.68
C ASP A 359 -8.86 1.55 23.94
N SER A 360 -7.61 1.99 23.82
CA SER A 360 -6.43 1.20 24.21
C SER A 360 -5.89 1.51 25.59
N GLY A 361 -6.44 2.51 26.28
CA GLY A 361 -5.98 2.92 27.59
C GLY A 361 -4.60 3.57 27.58
N GLY A 362 -4.26 4.36 26.56
CA GLY A 362 -3.03 5.16 26.56
C GLY A 362 -1.78 4.45 26.01
N GLY A 363 -1.94 3.59 25.01
CA GLY A 363 -0.85 3.37 24.04
C GLY A 363 -0.08 2.05 24.09
N ALA A 364 -0.46 1.05 24.89
CA ALA A 364 0.24 -0.25 24.84
C ALA A 364 -0.22 -1.14 23.67
N ASP A 365 -1.52 -1.13 23.33
CA ASP A 365 -2.07 -2.06 22.32
C ASP A 365 -2.52 -1.40 21.02
N LEU A 366 -2.87 -0.10 21.02
CA LEU A 366 -3.21 0.58 19.78
C LEU A 366 -2.01 1.17 19.05
N THR A 367 -0.84 1.45 19.64
CA THR A 367 0.40 1.68 18.85
C THR A 367 0.72 0.46 17.96
N ASN A 368 0.50 -0.71 18.55
CA ASN A 368 0.58 -2.05 17.98
C ASN A 368 -0.44 -2.37 16.86
N VAL A 369 -1.51 -1.57 16.71
CA VAL A 369 -2.55 -1.66 15.66
C VAL A 369 -2.47 -0.48 14.70
N PHE A 370 -2.26 0.73 15.21
CA PHE A 370 -2.11 1.99 14.49
C PHE A 370 -1.00 1.87 13.46
N TYR A 371 0.24 1.58 13.88
CA TYR A 371 1.36 1.48 12.95
C TYR A 371 1.20 0.38 11.89
N ARG A 372 0.30 -0.60 12.09
CA ARG A 372 -0.03 -1.65 11.11
C ARG A 372 -1.20 -1.30 10.18
N VAL A 373 -1.87 -0.18 10.39
CA VAL A 373 -3.02 0.28 9.59
C VAL A 373 -2.77 1.67 9.01
N THR A 374 -1.78 2.42 9.51
CA THR A 374 -1.55 3.82 9.17
C THR A 374 -0.08 4.09 8.83
N GLY A 375 0.27 4.06 7.54
CA GLY A 375 1.23 5.06 7.09
C GLY A 375 0.71 6.42 7.55
N ASP A 376 1.52 7.19 8.27
CA ASP A 376 1.10 8.47 8.84
C ASP A 376 0.95 9.47 7.70
N ASP A 377 -0.27 9.67 7.23
CA ASP A 377 -0.62 10.78 6.37
C ASP A 377 -1.83 11.48 6.97
N ALA A 378 -1.62 12.71 7.44
CA ALA A 378 -2.65 13.58 7.96
C ALA A 378 -3.67 14.02 6.88
N LEU A 379 -3.60 13.46 5.66
CA LEU A 379 -4.61 13.60 4.61
C LEU A 379 -5.08 12.26 4.00
N GLY A 380 -4.61 11.11 4.52
CA GLY A 380 -5.05 9.76 4.13
C GLY A 380 -6.15 9.24 5.04
N THR A 381 -7.41 9.61 4.77
CA THR A 381 -8.57 9.36 5.63
C THR A 381 -8.69 7.90 6.11
N PHE A 382 -8.75 7.73 7.43
CA PHE A 382 -9.16 6.51 8.17
C PHE A 382 -10.56 5.95 7.84
N GLN A 383 -11.25 6.54 6.86
CA GLN A 383 -12.59 6.18 6.43
C GLN A 383 -12.55 4.88 5.64
N GLY A 384 -12.53 3.73 6.31
CA GLY A 384 -12.64 2.45 5.59
C GLY A 384 -12.17 1.19 6.29
N THR A 385 -11.44 1.29 7.40
CA THR A 385 -11.04 0.08 8.15
C THR A 385 -12.27 -0.61 8.69
N LEU A 386 -12.52 -1.82 8.22
CA LEU A 386 -13.61 -2.65 8.70
C LEU A 386 -13.25 -3.20 10.07
N VAL A 387 -14.25 -3.22 10.95
CA VAL A 387 -14.12 -3.73 12.31
C VAL A 387 -14.99 -4.95 12.43
N SER A 388 -14.43 -6.03 12.95
CA SER A 388 -15.19 -7.18 13.43
C SER A 388 -15.00 -7.31 14.93
N VAL A 389 -16.11 -7.56 15.63
CA VAL A 389 -16.14 -7.82 17.06
C VAL A 389 -16.77 -9.19 17.28
N ASN A 390 -16.04 -10.10 17.94
CA ASN A 390 -16.48 -11.49 18.15
C ASN A 390 -17.00 -12.18 16.86
N GLY A 391 -16.38 -11.88 15.71
CA GLY A 391 -16.77 -12.45 14.41
C GLY A 391 -17.95 -11.78 13.71
N VAL A 392 -18.50 -10.69 14.25
CA VAL A 392 -19.57 -9.89 13.64
C VAL A 392 -18.97 -8.63 13.02
N ASP A 393 -19.11 -8.44 11.70
CA ASP A 393 -18.53 -7.32 10.93
C ASP A 393 -19.54 -6.23 10.53
N ARG A 394 -20.81 -6.42 10.88
CA ARG A 394 -21.91 -5.55 10.48
C ARG A 394 -23.10 -5.65 11.42
N ASN A 395 -23.88 -4.59 11.46
CA ASN A 395 -25.18 -4.60 12.10
C ASN A 395 -26.14 -5.47 11.29
N LYS A 396 -26.72 -6.50 11.93
CA LYS A 396 -27.63 -7.44 11.27
C LYS A 396 -28.96 -6.83 10.84
N THR A 397 -29.47 -5.86 11.59
CA THR A 397 -30.75 -5.18 11.33
C THR A 397 -30.63 -4.19 10.19
N THR A 398 -29.52 -3.45 10.11
CA THR A 398 -29.32 -2.41 9.08
C THR A 398 -28.45 -2.84 7.90
N GLY A 399 -27.73 -3.96 8.02
CA GLY A 399 -26.77 -4.45 7.04
C GLY A 399 -25.47 -3.64 6.96
N LYS A 400 -25.35 -2.52 7.70
CA LYS A 400 -24.19 -1.63 7.66
C LYS A 400 -22.98 -2.28 8.33
N LYS A 401 -21.86 -2.31 7.63
CA LYS A 401 -20.58 -2.77 8.20
C LYS A 401 -20.10 -1.80 9.27
N PHE A 402 -19.46 -2.32 10.31
CA PHE A 402 -18.80 -1.47 11.30
C PHE A 402 -17.50 -0.95 10.74
N ARG A 403 -17.27 0.36 10.87
CA ARG A 403 -16.06 1.00 10.37
C ARG A 403 -15.44 1.89 11.42
N VAL A 404 -14.12 1.96 11.37
CA VAL A 404 -13.45 3.11 11.96
C VAL A 404 -13.81 4.33 11.12
N TRP A 405 -14.34 5.34 11.78
CA TRP A 405 -14.72 6.60 11.18
C TRP A 405 -13.57 7.60 11.24
N GLN A 406 -12.98 7.81 12.42
CA GLN A 406 -11.83 8.69 12.63
C GLN A 406 -11.06 8.39 13.92
N ARG A 407 -9.89 9.02 14.07
CA ARG A 407 -9.12 9.02 15.32
C ARG A 407 -9.79 9.96 16.32
N GLY A 408 -10.00 9.51 17.54
CA GLY A 408 -10.44 10.36 18.65
C GLY A 408 -9.24 11.06 19.29
N LEU A 409 -9.10 10.92 20.61
CA LEU A 409 -7.95 11.41 21.36
C LEU A 409 -6.67 10.63 21.02
N LEU A 410 -5.67 11.34 20.49
CA LEU A 410 -4.41 10.77 20.01
C LEU A 410 -3.56 10.22 21.16
N ASP A 411 -3.46 10.95 22.25
CA ASP A 411 -2.74 10.62 23.48
C ASP A 411 -3.30 9.37 24.20
N LYS A 412 -4.59 9.09 24.02
CA LYS A 412 -5.26 7.94 24.65
C LYS A 412 -5.39 6.73 23.72
N GLY A 413 -5.11 6.90 22.43
CA GLY A 413 -5.31 5.88 21.41
C GLY A 413 -6.78 5.48 21.33
N ARG A 414 -7.65 6.37 20.85
CA ARG A 414 -9.09 6.09 20.66
C ARG A 414 -9.46 6.03 19.18
N LEU A 415 -10.24 5.02 18.81
CA LEU A 415 -10.79 4.85 17.46
C LEU A 415 -12.31 5.06 17.50
N LEU A 416 -12.81 6.13 16.88
CA LEU A 416 -14.24 6.39 16.79
C LEU A 416 -14.85 5.52 15.68
N LEU A 417 -16.03 4.97 15.94
CA LEU A 417 -16.76 4.11 15.01
C LEU A 417 -17.93 4.87 14.37
N ASP A 418 -18.26 4.54 13.13
CA ASP A 418 -19.37 5.15 12.40
C ASP A 418 -20.76 4.70 12.87
N ALA A 419 -20.82 3.65 13.69
CA ALA A 419 -22.05 3.09 14.23
C ALA A 419 -21.81 2.34 15.55
N ASP A 420 -22.89 2.15 16.31
CA ASP A 420 -22.90 1.24 17.45
C ASP A 420 -22.64 -0.20 17.00
N LEU A 421 -21.70 -0.85 17.67
CA LEU A 421 -21.46 -2.27 17.49
C LEU A 421 -22.63 -3.08 18.03
N THR A 422 -23.02 -4.11 17.29
CA THR A 422 -24.09 -5.03 17.68
C THR A 422 -23.62 -6.48 17.74
N ASP A 423 -24.32 -7.30 18.51
CA ASP A 423 -24.20 -8.75 18.43
C ASP A 423 -24.78 -9.32 17.12
N ALA A 424 -24.72 -10.66 16.99
CA ALA A 424 -25.24 -11.38 15.82
C ALA A 424 -26.76 -11.32 15.66
N SER A 425 -27.48 -10.86 16.69
CA SER A 425 -28.93 -10.65 16.70
C SER A 425 -29.30 -9.19 16.41
N GLY A 426 -28.31 -8.29 16.30
CA GLY A 426 -28.53 -6.86 16.07
C GLY A 426 -28.74 -6.04 17.34
N ASN A 427 -28.52 -6.61 18.52
CA ASN A 427 -28.60 -5.86 19.78
C ASN A 427 -27.30 -5.08 20.04
N PRO A 428 -27.36 -3.81 20.48
CA PRO A 428 -26.17 -3.04 20.82
C PRO A 428 -25.30 -3.72 21.88
N LEU A 429 -23.99 -3.69 21.69
CA LEU A 429 -23.02 -4.23 22.63
C LEU A 429 -22.80 -3.26 23.81
N PRO A 430 -22.80 -3.72 25.08
CA PRO A 430 -22.49 -2.85 26.22
C PRO A 430 -21.00 -2.49 26.32
N ALA A 431 -20.68 -1.52 27.16
CA ALA A 431 -19.30 -1.15 27.47
C ALA A 431 -18.57 -2.30 28.20
N LYS A 432 -17.51 -2.85 27.61
CA LYS A 432 -16.58 -3.84 28.19
C LYS A 432 -15.45 -4.16 27.21
N LYS A 433 -14.56 -5.10 27.56
CA LYS A 433 -13.55 -5.62 26.64
C LYS A 433 -14.13 -6.63 25.66
N TYR A 434 -13.68 -6.54 24.40
CA TYR A 434 -14.01 -7.48 23.33
C TYR A 434 -12.78 -7.82 22.51
N ASN A 435 -12.87 -8.94 21.78
CA ASN A 435 -11.86 -9.30 20.81
C ASN A 435 -12.22 -8.70 19.45
N PHE A 436 -11.34 -7.84 18.98
CA PHE A 436 -11.46 -7.11 17.74
C PHE A 436 -10.60 -7.71 16.65
N THR A 437 -11.10 -7.62 15.43
CA THR A 437 -10.32 -7.78 14.21
C THR A 437 -10.47 -6.53 13.36
N PHE A 438 -9.35 -5.90 13.02
CA PHE A 438 -9.27 -4.76 12.10
C PHE A 438 -8.75 -5.26 10.76
N PHE A 439 -9.42 -4.89 9.67
CA PHE A 439 -9.08 -5.39 8.35
C PHE A 439 -9.47 -4.39 7.25
N GLY A 440 -8.69 -4.37 6.17
CA GLY A 440 -9.07 -3.71 4.93
C GLY A 440 -10.14 -4.51 4.17
N ILE A 441 -10.63 -3.98 3.05
CA ILE A 441 -11.50 -4.73 2.15
C ILE A 441 -10.67 -5.83 1.47
N ALA A 442 -10.56 -6.99 2.12
CA ALA A 442 -10.25 -8.23 1.44
C ALA A 442 -11.57 -8.78 0.92
N THR A 443 -11.81 -8.66 -0.38
CA THR A 443 -12.78 -9.54 -1.04
C THR A 443 -12.28 -10.97 -0.77
N PRO A 444 -13.07 -11.85 -0.14
CA PRO A 444 -12.62 -13.21 0.11
C PRO A 444 -12.33 -13.86 -1.24
N GLY A 445 -11.09 -14.33 -1.44
CA GLY A 445 -10.79 -15.25 -2.53
C GLY A 445 -11.73 -16.47 -2.41
N PRO A 446 -12.13 -17.08 -3.54
CA PRO A 446 -13.03 -18.22 -3.51
C PRO A 446 -12.47 -19.33 -2.63
N VAL A 447 -13.33 -19.86 -1.76
CA VAL A 447 -13.03 -21.06 -0.98
C VAL A 447 -12.90 -22.22 -1.97
N LEU A 448 -11.68 -22.76 -2.11
CA LEU A 448 -11.45 -24.01 -2.83
C LEU A 448 -12.24 -25.12 -2.11
N GLN A 449 -13.37 -25.52 -2.69
CA GLN A 449 -13.99 -26.79 -2.34
C GLN A 449 -13.30 -27.90 -3.16
N PRO A 450 -12.89 -29.01 -2.53
CA PRO A 450 -12.37 -30.15 -3.26
C PRO A 450 -13.53 -30.84 -3.99
N THR A 451 -13.72 -30.54 -5.27
CA THR A 451 -14.61 -31.33 -6.12
C THR A 451 -13.94 -32.65 -6.48
N LEU A 452 -14.35 -33.71 -5.77
CA LEU A 452 -14.22 -35.09 -6.23
C LEU A 452 -15.06 -35.25 -7.50
N HIS A 453 -14.43 -35.20 -8.68
CA HIS A 453 -15.09 -35.60 -9.91
C HIS A 453 -15.04 -37.11 -10.07
N GLY A 454 -16.20 -37.74 -9.86
CA GLY A 454 -16.45 -39.14 -10.19
C GLY A 454 -16.32 -39.39 -11.69
N ARG A 455 -15.82 -40.58 -12.04
CA ARG A 455 -15.81 -41.11 -13.41
C ARG A 455 -17.24 -41.14 -13.97
N GLN A 456 -17.47 -40.49 -15.09
CA GLN A 456 -18.57 -40.85 -15.99
C GLN A 456 -18.00 -41.52 -17.24
N GLN A 457 -18.48 -42.73 -17.51
CA GLN A 457 -18.26 -43.47 -18.76
C GLN A 457 -18.87 -42.69 -19.95
N PRO A 458 -18.30 -42.81 -21.15
CA PRO A 458 -18.89 -42.22 -22.34
C PRO A 458 -20.14 -43.01 -22.79
N PRO A 459 -21.22 -42.34 -23.24
CA PRO A 459 -22.28 -43.00 -24.00
C PRO A 459 -21.84 -43.18 -25.46
N HIS A 460 -21.97 -44.41 -25.96
CA HIS A 460 -21.95 -44.74 -27.39
C HIS A 460 -23.15 -44.09 -28.11
N PRO A 461 -22.94 -43.65 -29.35
CA PRO A 461 -23.25 -44.51 -30.50
C PRO A 461 -22.01 -44.93 -31.30
#